data_AF-A0A1Y2L5D0-F1
#
_entry.id   AF-A0A1Y2L5D0-F1
#
_cell.length_a   1.000
_cell.length_b   1.000
_cell.length_c   1.000
_cell.angle_alpha   90.00
_cell.angle_beta   90.00
_cell.angle_gamma   90.00
#
_symmetry.space_group_name_H-M   'P 1'
#
loop_
_entity.id
_entity.type
_entity.pdbx_description
1 polymer ?
#
loop_
_entity_poly.entity_id
_entity_poly.type
_entity_poly.pdbx_seq_one_letter_code
_entity_poly.pdbx_strand_id
1 'polypeptide(L)'
;MFCAAAFGPQPTLVRTMTRFYEPLLAAVFLAFNAAYLYLALALPQSPLPDDVGPAQLPVAIALFGLVLAVLYVLQSWRKQPGTKGPIPIKLVAFIALVVLASIVSPLIGMALTLSLFAALGVVLLDGIPAWRAALVTGACMFLIGFVGFSWLLDLPLP
;
A
#
# COMPACT_ATOMS: atom_id res chain seq x y z
N MET A 1 5.78 55.26 10.05
CA MET A 1 4.71 54.25 9.86
C MET A 1 5.33 53.05 9.18
N PHE A 2 5.18 51.88 9.79
CA PHE A 2 5.97 50.66 9.55
C PHE A 2 5.67 49.95 8.22
N CYS A 3 6.73 49.35 7.66
CA CYS A 3 6.77 48.31 6.64
C CYS A 3 5.99 47.05 7.02
N ALA A 4 5.43 46.34 6.02
CA ALA A 4 5.57 44.88 5.81
C ALA A 4 4.49 44.36 4.83
N ALA A 5 4.66 44.62 3.52
CA ALA A 5 3.99 43.82 2.50
C ALA A 5 4.79 42.51 2.36
N ALA A 6 4.42 41.54 3.19
CA ALA A 6 5.13 40.29 3.37
C ALA A 6 5.08 39.40 2.12
N PHE A 7 6.26 38.90 1.77
CA PHE A 7 6.51 37.75 0.91
C PHE A 7 5.62 36.55 1.29
N GLY A 8 4.47 36.41 0.65
CA GLY A 8 3.78 35.13 0.55
C GLY A 8 4.32 34.37 -0.66
N PRO A 9 4.57 33.04 -0.58
CA PRO A 9 4.99 32.27 -1.74
C PRO A 9 3.92 32.37 -2.83
N GLN A 10 4.32 32.84 -4.02
CA GLN A 10 3.48 32.95 -5.22
C GLN A 10 2.71 31.63 -5.45
N PRO A 11 1.36 31.63 -5.45
CA PRO A 11 0.56 30.41 -5.50
C PRO A 11 0.76 29.62 -6.81
N THR A 12 1.27 30.27 -7.86
CA THR A 12 1.58 29.67 -9.16
C THR A 12 2.83 28.78 -9.11
N LEU A 13 3.89 29.19 -8.42
CA LEU A 13 5.18 28.48 -8.39
C LEU A 13 5.09 27.20 -7.54
N VAL A 14 4.35 27.25 -6.42
CA VAL A 14 4.05 26.10 -5.56
C VAL A 14 3.15 25.07 -6.27
N ARG A 15 2.27 25.51 -7.18
CA ARG A 15 1.38 24.67 -7.99
C ARG A 15 2.14 23.89 -9.06
N THR A 16 3.14 24.51 -9.68
CA THR A 16 3.97 23.85 -10.70
C THR A 16 4.91 22.83 -10.06
N MET A 17 5.61 23.17 -8.96
CA MET A 17 6.53 22.23 -8.30
C MET A 17 5.82 20.97 -7.77
N THR A 18 4.57 21.10 -7.31
CA THR A 18 3.84 19.93 -6.80
C THR A 18 3.32 18.98 -7.89
N ARG A 19 3.06 19.49 -9.10
CA ARG A 19 2.71 18.62 -10.24
C ARG A 19 3.88 17.73 -10.69
N PHE A 20 5.11 18.14 -10.41
CA PHE A 20 6.32 17.35 -10.69
C PHE A 20 6.71 16.41 -9.54
N TYR A 21 6.39 16.75 -8.28
CA TYR A 21 6.75 15.92 -7.13
C TYR A 21 5.98 14.59 -7.09
N GLU A 22 4.68 14.60 -7.41
CA GLU A 22 3.85 13.38 -7.39
C GLU A 22 4.33 12.31 -8.38
N PRO A 23 4.57 12.62 -9.67
CA PRO A 23 5.12 11.64 -10.61
C PRO A 23 6.58 11.29 -10.31
N LEU A 24 7.38 12.22 -9.78
CA LEU A 24 8.75 11.92 -9.36
C LEU A 24 8.77 10.94 -8.18
N LEU A 25 7.94 11.18 -7.17
CA LEU A 25 7.83 10.29 -6.00
C LEU A 25 7.30 8.92 -6.42
N ALA A 26 6.31 8.88 -7.32
CA ALA A 26 5.81 7.63 -7.87
C ALA A 26 6.89 6.88 -8.67
N ALA A 27 7.70 7.58 -9.48
CA ALA A 27 8.83 6.98 -10.20
C ALA A 27 9.93 6.46 -9.24
N VAL A 28 10.20 7.18 -8.15
CA VAL A 28 11.14 6.73 -7.10
C VAL A 28 10.61 5.48 -6.40
N PHE A 29 9.32 5.44 -6.04
CA PHE A 29 8.69 4.24 -5.47
C PHE A 29 8.69 3.06 -6.44
N LEU A 30 8.46 3.31 -7.74
CA LEU A 30 8.51 2.29 -8.78
C LEU A 30 9.94 1.72 -8.91
N ALA A 31 10.95 2.60 -8.99
CA ALA A 31 12.35 2.20 -9.06
C ALA A 31 12.79 1.43 -7.80
N PHE A 32 12.34 1.86 -6.62
CA PHE A 32 12.61 1.17 -5.37
C PHE A 32 12.00 -0.24 -5.34
N ASN A 33 10.73 -0.40 -5.75
CA ASN A 33 10.09 -1.72 -5.81
C ASN A 33 10.74 -2.62 -6.87
N ALA A 34 11.15 -2.08 -8.01
CA ALA A 34 11.87 -2.83 -9.04
C ALA A 34 13.26 -3.30 -8.56
N ALA A 35 14.01 -2.43 -7.88
CA ALA A 35 15.30 -2.77 -7.29
C ALA A 35 15.15 -3.80 -6.16
N TYR A 36 14.12 -3.65 -5.33
CA TYR A 36 13.80 -4.61 -4.27
C TYR A 36 13.42 -5.98 -4.83
N LEU A 37 12.62 -6.03 -5.91
CA LEU A 37 12.31 -7.26 -6.64
C LEU A 37 13.58 -7.91 -7.22
N TYR A 38 14.46 -7.11 -7.82
CA TYR A 38 15.74 -7.61 -8.36
C TYR A 38 16.60 -8.27 -7.27
N LEU A 39 16.70 -7.64 -6.09
CA LEU A 39 17.41 -8.21 -4.95
C LEU A 39 16.71 -9.46 -4.39
N ALA A 40 15.38 -9.47 -4.36
CA ALA A 40 14.60 -10.62 -3.93
C ALA A 40 14.79 -11.84 -4.85
N LEU A 41 14.91 -11.62 -6.16
CA LEU A 41 15.19 -12.67 -7.15
C LEU A 41 16.63 -13.19 -7.09
N ALA A 42 17.55 -12.40 -6.54
CA ALA A 42 18.94 -12.80 -6.33
C ALA A 42 19.15 -13.69 -5.09
N LEU A 43 18.12 -13.88 -4.25
CA LEU A 43 18.20 -14.76 -3.10
C LEU A 43 18.21 -16.23 -3.54
N PRO A 44 19.04 -17.08 -2.88
CA PRO A 44 19.08 -18.49 -3.17
C PRO A 44 17.71 -19.14 -2.93
N GLN A 45 17.31 -19.99 -3.88
CA GLN A 45 16.12 -20.82 -3.73
C GLN A 45 16.35 -21.87 -2.63
N SER A 46 15.27 -22.37 -2.02
CA SER A 46 15.44 -23.41 -0.99
C SER A 46 16.12 -24.65 -1.61
N PRO A 47 17.11 -25.26 -0.95
CA PRO A 47 17.68 -26.54 -1.37
C PRO A 47 16.66 -27.70 -1.26
N LEU A 48 15.58 -27.49 -0.50
CA LEU A 48 14.53 -28.47 -0.27
C LEU A 48 13.40 -28.26 -1.28
N PRO A 49 12.98 -29.30 -2.03
CA PRO A 49 11.97 -29.18 -3.07
C PRO A 49 10.56 -28.80 -2.56
N ASP A 50 10.27 -29.06 -1.28
CA ASP A 50 8.97 -28.79 -0.63
C ASP A 50 9.03 -27.58 0.33
N ASP A 51 10.11 -26.79 0.31
CA ASP A 51 10.29 -25.67 1.21
C ASP A 51 10.31 -24.35 0.45
N VAL A 52 9.60 -23.38 1.02
CA VAL A 52 9.45 -22.06 0.44
C VAL A 52 10.76 -21.32 0.62
N GLY A 53 11.46 -21.08 -0.49
CA GLY A 53 12.74 -20.37 -0.45
C GLY A 53 12.61 -19.02 0.25
N PRO A 54 13.67 -18.53 0.92
CA PRO A 54 13.65 -17.24 1.60
C PRO A 54 13.34 -16.06 0.65
N ALA A 55 13.44 -16.30 -0.67
CA ALA A 55 13.10 -15.38 -1.73
C ALA A 55 11.58 -15.17 -1.93
N GLN A 56 10.73 -16.12 -1.56
CA GLN A 56 9.34 -16.18 -2.00
C GLN A 56 8.47 -15.08 -1.38
N LEU A 57 8.67 -14.81 -0.09
CA LEU A 57 7.97 -13.76 0.65
C LEU A 57 8.40 -12.34 0.20
N PRO A 58 9.72 -12.04 0.09
CA PRO A 58 10.19 -10.79 -0.50
C PRO A 58 9.69 -10.54 -1.94
N VAL A 59 9.69 -11.58 -2.78
CA VAL A 59 9.18 -11.47 -4.17
C VAL A 59 7.70 -11.12 -4.21
N ALA A 60 6.87 -11.77 -3.37
CA ALA A 60 5.44 -11.47 -3.28
C ALA A 60 5.17 -10.01 -2.84
N ILE A 61 5.89 -9.54 -1.82
CA ILE A 61 5.81 -8.16 -1.34
C ILE A 61 6.23 -7.17 -2.44
N ALA A 62 7.33 -7.47 -3.14
CA ALA A 62 7.84 -6.63 -4.20
C ALA A 62 6.87 -6.53 -5.39
N LEU A 63 6.28 -7.65 -5.81
CA LEU A 63 5.27 -7.68 -6.87
C LEU A 63 4.01 -6.91 -6.47
N PHE A 64 3.52 -7.12 -5.25
CA PHE A 64 2.35 -6.41 -4.75
C PHE A 64 2.60 -4.89 -4.68
N GLY A 65 3.76 -4.48 -4.16
CA GLY A 65 4.19 -3.08 -4.13
C GLY A 65 4.33 -2.46 -5.52
N LEU A 66 4.84 -3.22 -6.50
CA LEU A 66 4.95 -2.80 -7.90
C LEU A 66 3.57 -2.56 -8.52
N VAL A 67 2.62 -3.49 -8.32
CA VAL A 67 1.25 -3.35 -8.82
C VAL A 67 0.57 -2.11 -8.21
N LEU A 68 0.69 -1.91 -6.90
CA LEU A 68 0.15 -0.72 -6.24
C LEU A 68 0.80 0.58 -6.74
N ALA A 69 2.11 0.59 -6.97
CA ALA A 69 2.82 1.74 -7.51
C ALA A 69 2.32 2.08 -8.94
N VAL A 70 2.13 1.07 -9.79
CA VAL A 70 1.57 1.26 -11.14
C VAL A 70 0.14 1.82 -11.07
N LEU A 71 -0.72 1.26 -10.22
CA LEU A 71 -2.08 1.76 -10.03
C LEU A 71 -2.09 3.20 -9.51
N TYR A 72 -1.16 3.55 -8.62
CA TYR A 72 -0.99 4.92 -8.12
C TYR A 72 -0.56 5.88 -9.23
N VAL A 73 0.40 5.49 -10.08
CA VAL A 73 0.81 6.29 -11.27
C VAL A 73 -0.39 6.49 -12.21
N LEU A 74 -1.16 5.44 -12.49
CA LEU A 74 -2.35 5.53 -13.33
C LEU A 74 -3.43 6.42 -12.72
N GLN A 75 -3.60 6.41 -11.39
CA GLN A 75 -4.52 7.30 -10.70
C GLN A 75 -4.03 8.75 -10.66
N SER A 76 -2.74 8.99 -10.46
CA SER A 76 -2.17 10.35 -10.44
C SER A 76 -2.31 11.02 -11.80
N TRP A 77 -2.25 10.24 -12.89
CA TRP A 77 -2.50 10.73 -14.25
C TRP A 77 -3.98 10.99 -14.54
N ARG A 78 -4.91 10.33 -13.83
CA ARG A 78 -6.37 10.45 -14.04
C ARG A 78 -7.05 11.52 -13.17
N LYS A 79 -6.47 11.93 -12.04
CA LYS A 79 -7.14 12.85 -11.09
C LYS A 79 -6.81 14.33 -11.36
N GLN A 80 -7.83 15.18 -11.17
CA GLN A 80 -7.70 16.64 -11.04
C GLN A 80 -7.04 17.01 -9.69
N PRO A 81 -6.37 18.18 -9.59
CA PRO A 81 -5.50 18.54 -8.47
C PRO A 81 -6.18 18.35 -7.11
N GLY A 82 -5.59 17.47 -6.29
CA GLY A 82 -6.03 17.23 -4.93
C GLY A 82 -5.99 18.50 -4.10
N THR A 83 -7.03 18.72 -3.30
CA THR A 83 -7.08 19.79 -2.30
C THR A 83 -5.92 19.60 -1.32
N LYS A 84 -4.93 20.51 -1.38
CA LYS A 84 -3.89 20.64 -0.35
C LYS A 84 -4.54 21.12 0.94
N GLY A 85 -5.04 20.17 1.72
CA GLY A 85 -5.45 20.35 3.09
C GLY A 85 -4.47 19.66 4.05
N PRO A 86 -4.59 19.90 5.37
CA PRO A 86 -3.89 19.11 6.38
C PRO A 86 -4.10 17.61 6.16
N ILE A 87 -3.12 16.79 6.55
CA ILE A 87 -3.20 15.32 6.43
C ILE A 87 -4.52 14.85 7.06
N PRO A 88 -5.41 14.20 6.30
CA PRO A 88 -6.70 13.82 6.83
C PRO A 88 -6.51 12.80 7.96
N ILE A 89 -7.16 13.03 9.10
CA ILE A 89 -7.07 12.15 10.28
C ILE A 89 -7.39 10.68 9.94
N LYS A 90 -8.26 10.46 8.96
CA LYS A 90 -8.58 9.13 8.42
C LYS A 90 -7.36 8.42 7.82
N LEU A 91 -6.45 9.15 7.16
CA LEU A 91 -5.22 8.57 6.61
C LEU A 91 -4.25 8.18 7.73
N VAL A 92 -4.12 9.02 8.76
CA VAL A 92 -3.30 8.71 9.94
C VAL A 92 -3.84 7.47 10.65
N ALA A 93 -5.16 7.41 10.85
CA ALA A 93 -5.83 6.24 11.42
C ALA A 93 -5.65 4.98 10.54
N PHE A 94 -5.68 5.13 9.22
CA PHE A 94 -5.43 4.01 8.30
C PHE A 94 -3.97 3.51 8.39
N ILE A 95 -2.99 4.42 8.49
CA ILE A 95 -1.59 4.05 8.70
C ILE A 95 -1.44 3.32 10.04
N ALA A 96 -2.03 3.82 11.12
CA ALA A 96 -2.02 3.15 12.41
C ALA A 96 -2.68 1.76 12.35
N LEU A 97 -3.77 1.64 11.60
CA LEU A 97 -4.46 0.38 11.35
C LEU A 97 -3.56 -0.62 10.62
N VAL A 98 -2.79 -0.19 9.62
CA VAL A 98 -1.81 -1.04 8.92
C VAL A 98 -0.67 -1.48 9.84
N VAL A 99 -0.15 -0.58 10.69
CA VAL A 99 0.89 -0.93 11.68
C VAL A 99 0.36 -1.96 12.66
N LEU A 100 -0.87 -1.79 13.14
CA LEU A 100 -1.55 -2.75 14.00
C LEU A 100 -1.73 -4.11 13.30
N ALA A 101 -2.07 -4.11 12.01
CA ALA A 101 -2.19 -5.33 11.21
C ALA A 101 -0.89 -6.13 11.20
N SER A 102 0.26 -5.45 11.01
CA SER A 102 1.58 -6.08 11.01
C SER A 102 1.94 -6.72 12.34
N ILE A 103 1.55 -6.10 13.46
CA ILE A 103 1.80 -6.63 14.81
C ILE A 103 0.90 -7.84 15.10
N VAL A 104 -0.35 -7.82 14.62
CA VAL A 104 -1.34 -8.87 14.88
C VAL A 104 -1.19 -10.06 13.91
N SER A 105 -0.57 -9.85 12.74
CA SER A 105 -0.41 -10.88 11.70
C SER A 105 0.22 -12.19 12.14
N PRO A 106 1.26 -12.20 13.00
CA PRO A 106 1.83 -13.46 13.49
C PRO A 106 0.88 -14.26 14.40
N LEU A 107 -0.13 -13.61 15.01
CA LEU A 107 -1.01 -14.26 16.00
C LEU A 107 -2.19 -14.97 15.34
N ILE A 108 -2.82 -14.33 14.36
CA ILE A 108 -4.07 -14.83 13.75
C ILE A 108 -3.90 -15.30 12.31
N GLY A 109 -2.68 -15.22 11.76
CA GLY A 109 -2.39 -15.60 10.39
C GLY A 109 -2.64 -14.49 9.37
N MET A 110 -1.88 -14.53 8.27
CA MET A 110 -1.80 -13.44 7.31
C MET A 110 -3.10 -13.24 6.49
N ALA A 111 -3.79 -14.33 6.15
CA ALA A 111 -5.04 -14.26 5.39
C ALA A 111 -6.16 -13.60 6.20
N LEU A 112 -6.26 -13.92 7.48
CA LEU A 112 -7.23 -13.31 8.39
C LEU A 112 -6.91 -11.85 8.68
N THR A 113 -5.64 -11.49 8.90
CA THR A 113 -5.28 -10.07 9.05
C THR A 113 -5.57 -9.27 7.79
N LEU A 114 -5.21 -9.76 6.60
CA LEU A 114 -5.50 -9.07 5.34
C LEU A 114 -7.00 -8.83 5.17
N SER A 115 -7.82 -9.86 5.41
CA SER A 115 -9.28 -9.77 5.32
C SER A 115 -9.86 -8.73 6.30
N LEU A 116 -9.55 -8.87 7.60
CA LEU A 116 -10.15 -8.05 8.64
C LEU A 116 -9.72 -6.58 8.51
N PHE A 117 -8.44 -6.34 8.29
CA PHE A 117 -7.89 -4.99 8.20
C PHE A 117 -8.26 -4.29 6.89
N ALA A 118 -8.45 -5.04 5.79
CA ALA A 118 -9.01 -4.47 4.56
C ALA A 118 -10.48 -4.07 4.75
N ALA A 119 -11.30 -4.91 5.38
CA ALA A 119 -12.69 -4.58 5.69
C ALA A 119 -12.79 -3.37 6.64
N LEU A 120 -12.00 -3.34 7.70
CA LEU A 120 -11.91 -2.19 8.62
C LEU A 120 -11.42 -0.93 7.90
N GLY A 121 -10.48 -1.06 6.98
CA GLY A 121 -9.99 0.03 6.14
C GLY A 121 -11.10 0.68 5.30
N VAL A 122 -11.95 -0.13 4.66
CA VAL A 122 -13.10 0.36 3.90
C VAL A 122 -14.09 1.10 4.80
N VAL A 123 -14.41 0.54 5.98
CA VAL A 123 -15.30 1.21 6.94
C VAL A 123 -14.69 2.51 7.47
N LEU A 124 -13.37 2.55 7.70
CA LEU A 124 -12.67 3.74 8.20
C LEU A 124 -12.66 4.88 7.17
N LEU A 125 -12.47 4.54 5.89
CA LEU A 125 -12.39 5.51 4.80
C LEU A 125 -13.77 6.01 4.37
N ASP A 126 -14.68 5.07 4.07
CA ASP A 126 -15.99 5.35 3.46
C ASP A 126 -17.15 5.39 4.48
N GLY A 127 -16.89 4.96 5.72
CA GLY A 127 -17.85 4.96 6.82
C GLY A 127 -18.71 3.69 6.91
N ILE A 128 -19.57 3.65 7.94
CA ILE A 128 -20.56 2.58 8.19
C ILE A 128 -21.50 2.29 7.00
N PRO A 129 -21.97 3.25 6.17
CA PRO A 129 -22.86 2.91 5.06
C PRO A 129 -22.20 1.99 4.02
N ALA A 130 -20.86 1.95 3.95
CA ALA A 130 -20.10 1.07 3.06
C ALA A 130 -19.89 -0.36 3.61
N TRP A 131 -20.62 -0.78 4.64
CA TRP A 131 -20.44 -2.11 5.28
C TRP A 131 -20.52 -3.28 4.28
N ARG A 132 -21.35 -3.18 3.25
CA ARG A 132 -21.43 -4.20 2.18
C ARG A 132 -20.14 -4.28 1.37
N ALA A 133 -19.58 -3.13 1.00
CA ALA A 133 -18.30 -3.06 0.31
C ALA A 133 -17.16 -3.56 1.20
N ALA A 134 -17.21 -3.28 2.51
CA ALA A 134 -16.25 -3.78 3.47
C ALA A 134 -16.28 -5.32 3.57
N LEU A 135 -17.46 -5.92 3.65
CA LEU A 135 -17.61 -7.38 3.65
C LEU A 135 -17.09 -8.02 2.36
N VAL A 136 -17.45 -7.48 1.21
CA VAL A 136 -16.98 -7.99 -0.08
C VAL A 136 -15.46 -7.85 -0.19
N THR A 137 -14.91 -6.71 0.22
CA THR A 137 -13.46 -6.47 0.19
C THR A 137 -12.73 -7.43 1.13
N GLY A 138 -13.23 -7.63 2.35
CA GLY A 138 -12.68 -8.60 3.29
C GLY A 138 -12.74 -10.02 2.74
N ALA A 139 -13.87 -10.46 2.20
CA ALA A 139 -14.01 -11.79 1.58
C ALA A 139 -13.06 -11.98 0.39
N CYS A 140 -12.95 -10.99 -0.49
CA CYS A 140 -12.00 -11.04 -1.60
C CYS A 140 -10.55 -11.08 -1.12
N MET A 141 -10.17 -10.26 -0.12
CA MET A 141 -8.82 -10.26 0.44
C MET A 141 -8.51 -11.53 1.22
N PHE A 142 -9.51 -12.14 1.87
CA PHE A 142 -9.38 -13.45 2.48
C PHE A 142 -9.09 -14.50 1.42
N LEU A 143 -9.84 -14.53 0.32
CA LEU A 143 -9.61 -15.50 -0.76
C LEU A 143 -8.25 -15.29 -1.43
N ILE A 144 -7.85 -14.04 -1.68
CA ILE A 144 -6.53 -13.73 -2.23
C ILE A 144 -5.43 -14.13 -1.26
N GLY A 145 -5.59 -13.85 0.04
CA GLY A 145 -4.64 -14.27 1.06
C GLY A 145 -4.58 -15.79 1.18
N PHE A 146 -5.72 -16.44 1.33
CA PHE A 146 -5.83 -17.88 1.49
C PHE A 146 -5.31 -18.62 0.25
N VAL A 147 -5.89 -18.39 -0.92
CA VAL A 147 -5.48 -19.07 -2.16
C VAL A 147 -4.08 -18.63 -2.57
N GLY A 148 -3.77 -17.34 -2.44
CA GLY A 148 -2.45 -16.80 -2.76
C GLY A 148 -1.38 -17.43 -1.90
N PHE A 149 -1.53 -17.45 -0.57
CA PHE A 149 -0.53 -18.06 0.30
C PHE A 149 -0.55 -19.59 0.25
N SER A 150 -1.70 -20.25 0.12
CA SER A 150 -1.72 -21.71 -0.06
C SER A 150 -1.03 -22.14 -1.36
N TRP A 151 -1.19 -21.38 -2.45
CA TRP A 151 -0.52 -21.66 -3.72
C TRP A 151 0.95 -21.24 -3.71
N LEU A 152 1.29 -20.15 -3.04
CA LEU A 152 2.66 -19.63 -3.00
C LEU A 152 3.54 -20.31 -1.95
N LEU A 153 2.95 -20.86 -0.88
CA LEU A 153 3.70 -21.41 0.24
C LEU A 153 3.69 -22.95 0.32
N ASP A 154 2.92 -23.62 -0.53
CA ASP A 154 2.70 -25.10 -0.56
C ASP A 154 2.49 -25.74 0.83
N LEU A 155 2.10 -24.91 1.80
CA LEU A 155 1.94 -25.25 3.19
C LEU A 155 0.47 -25.60 3.42
N PRO A 156 0.16 -26.75 4.06
CA PRO A 156 -1.19 -27.01 4.57
C PRO A 156 -1.47 -26.00 5.68
N LEU A 157 -2.07 -24.87 5.30
CA LEU A 157 -2.44 -23.81 6.22
C LEU A 157 -3.78 -24.17 6.88
N PRO A 158 -3.91 -24.07 8.22
CA PRO A 158 -5.20 -24.08 8.91
C PRO A 158 -6.03 -22.81 8.59
#